data_AF-D9SPF9-F1
#
_entry.id   AF-D9SPF9-F1
#
_cell.length_a   1.000
_cell.length_b   1.000
_cell.length_c   1.000
_cell.angle_alpha   90.00
_cell.angle_beta   90.00
_cell.angle_gamma   90.00
#
_symmetry.space_group_name_H-M   'P 1'
#
loop_
_entity.id
_entity.type
_entity.pdbx_description
1 polymer ?
#
loop_
_entity_poly.entity_id
_entity_poly.type
_entity_poly.pdbx_seq_one_letter_code
_entity_poly.pdbx_strand_id
1 'polypeptide(L)' 'MSKKIITSYTNIKTAEGERLSYTVSTIDDNGNLITSNERKNCIVFDEEALAHIEAIRKLLQDRELAVL' A
#
# COMPACT_ATOMS: atom_id res chain seq x y z
N MET A 1 -14.15 -3.81 21.06
CA MET A 1 -13.47 -4.14 19.80
C MET A 1 -12.63 -2.94 19.38
N SER A 2 -11.76 -3.10 18.38
CA SER A 2 -10.98 -1.99 17.83
C SER A 2 -10.91 -2.09 16.31
N LYS A 3 -11.00 -0.94 15.65
CA LYS A 3 -10.93 -0.79 14.20
C LYS A 3 -9.52 -0.43 13.78
N LYS A 4 -9.02 -1.07 12.73
CA LYS A 4 -7.76 -0.72 12.07
C LYS A 4 -8.04 0.02 10.78
N ILE A 5 -7.37 1.14 10.57
CA ILE A 5 -7.51 1.99 9.39
C ILE A 5 -6.15 2.13 8.74
N ILE A 6 -6.04 1.77 7.47
CA ILE A 6 -4.85 2.07 6.67
C ILE A 6 -4.85 3.56 6.36
N THR A 7 -3.84 4.28 6.83
CA THR A 7 -3.76 5.75 6.68
C THR A 7 -2.88 6.16 5.50
N SER A 8 -1.93 5.32 5.11
CA SER A 8 -1.13 5.51 3.90
C SER A 8 -0.57 4.17 3.42
N TYR A 9 -0.24 4.09 2.14
CA TYR A 9 0.56 2.99 1.61
C TYR A 9 1.45 3.45 0.45
N THR A 10 2.46 2.66 0.14
CA THR A 10 3.36 2.85 -1.00
C THR A 10 3.80 1.49 -1.52
N ASN A 11 3.75 1.31 -2.84
CA ASN A 11 4.36 0.16 -3.52
C ASN A 11 5.81 0.48 -3.88
N ILE A 12 6.70 -0.47 -3.64
CA ILE A 12 8.13 -0.38 -3.92
C ILE A 12 8.58 -1.71 -4.53
N LYS A 13 9.19 -1.67 -5.72
CA LYS A 13 9.88 -2.84 -6.27
C LYS A 13 11.18 -3.07 -5.50
N THR A 14 11.37 -4.25 -4.92
CA THR A 14 12.61 -4.66 -4.24
C THR A 14 13.16 -5.95 -4.85
N ALA A 15 14.33 -6.41 -4.38
CA ALA A 15 14.95 -7.64 -4.87
C ALA A 15 14.08 -8.88 -4.64
N GLU A 16 13.25 -8.86 -3.59
CA GLU A 16 12.34 -9.93 -3.20
C GLU A 16 10.97 -9.87 -3.90
N GLY A 17 10.72 -8.87 -4.75
CA GLY A 17 9.46 -8.70 -5.47
C GLY A 17 8.79 -7.34 -5.23
N GLU A 18 7.46 -7.32 -5.24
CA GLU A 18 6.68 -6.12 -4.90
C GLU A 18 6.50 -6.03 -3.39
N ARG A 19 6.93 -4.90 -2.80
CA ARG A 19 6.76 -4.62 -1.37
C ARG A 19 5.72 -3.53 -1.17
N LEU A 20 4.81 -3.72 -0.23
CA LEU A 20 3.94 -2.66 0.28
C LEU A 20 4.47 -2.18 1.62
N SER A 21 4.72 -0.88 1.73
CA SER A 21 4.89 -0.20 3.02
C SER A 21 3.61 0.55 3.32
N TYR A 22 3.03 0.40 4.50
CA TYR A 22 1.78 1.05 4.86
C TYR A 22 1.74 1.45 6.33
N THR A 23 0.91 2.43 6.66
CA THR A 23 0.68 2.85 8.05
C THR A 23 -0.73 2.49 8.47
N VAL A 24 -0.88 2.02 9.70
CA VAL A 24 -2.17 1.67 10.29
C VAL A 24 -2.39 2.44 11.58
N SER A 25 -3.59 2.99 11.75
CA SER A 25 -4.07 3.55 13.01
C SER A 25 -5.12 2.62 13.60
N THR A 26 -5.11 2.46 14.92
CA THR A 26 -6.08 1.65 15.66
C THR A 26 -6.97 2.58 16.49
N ILE A 27 -8.28 2.47 16.33
CA ILE A 27 -9.28 3.26 17.04
C ILE A 27 -10.19 2.30 17.80
N ASP A 28 -10.47 2.58 19.07
CA ASP A 28 -11.42 1.78 19.85
C ASP A 28 -12.89 2.11 19.47
N ASP A 29 -13.82 1.33 20.00
CA ASP A 29 -15.26 1.54 19.73
C ASP A 29 -15.81 2.87 20.28
N ASN A 30 -15.11 3.49 21.22
CA ASN A 30 -15.46 4.79 21.79
C ASN A 30 -14.88 5.95 20.98
N GLY A 31 -14.18 5.68 19.88
CA GLY A 31 -13.55 6.68 19.04
C GLY A 31 -12.19 7.17 19.55
N ASN A 32 -11.61 6.54 20.58
CA ASN A 32 -10.29 6.89 21.07
C ASN A 32 -9.21 6.27 20.19
N LEU A 33 -8.20 7.08 19.87
CA LEU A 33 -7.01 6.65 19.14
C LEU A 33 -6.12 5.80 20.07
N ILE A 34 -5.99 4.50 19.77
CA ILE A 34 -5.12 3.58 20.49
C ILE A 34 -3.68 3.67 19.95
N THR A 35 -3.53 3.58 18.62
CA THR A 35 -2.23 3.75 17.95
C THR A 35 -2.38 4.60 16.69
N SER A 36 -1.35 5.37 16.37
CA SER A 36 -1.35 6.27 15.23
C SER A 36 -0.17 5.98 14.30
N ASN A 37 -0.46 5.83 13.01
CA ASN A 37 0.54 5.71 11.94
C ASN A 37 1.62 4.65 12.19
N GLU A 38 1.24 3.51 12.78
CA GLU A 38 2.15 2.38 12.95
C GLU A 38 2.56 1.85 11.57
N ARG A 39 3.86 1.89 11.24
CA ARG A 39 4.37 1.44 9.95
C ARG A 39 4.53 -0.08 9.89
N LYS A 40 4.08 -0.68 8.80
CA LYS A 40 4.17 -2.11 8.47
C LYS A 40 4.65 -2.30 7.05
N ASN A 41 5.19 -3.48 6.78
CA ASN A 41 5.64 -3.88 5.46
C ASN A 41 5.20 -5.31 5.17
N CYS A 42 4.93 -5.61 3.91
CA CYS A 42 4.76 -6.97 3.42
C CYS A 42 5.26 -7.13 1.99
N ILE A 43 5.63 -8.35 1.61
CA ILE A 43 5.88 -8.75 0.23
C ILE A 43 4.58 -9.28 -0.36
N VAL A 44 4.23 -8.84 -1.57
CA VAL A 44 2.99 -9.22 -2.25
C VAL A 44 3.23 -10.50 -3.03
N PHE A 45 2.50 -11.55 -2.65
CA PHE A 45 2.45 -12.83 -3.37
C PHE A 45 1.09 -13.09 -4.05
N ASP A 46 0.09 -12.27 -3.72
CA ASP A 46 -1.25 -12.39 -4.31
C ASP A 46 -1.24 -11.94 -5.77
N GLU A 47 -1.67 -12.81 -6.68
CA GLU A 47 -1.56 -12.60 -8.12
C GLU A 47 -2.45 -11.45 -8.62
N GLU A 48 -3.64 -11.29 -8.05
CA GLU A 48 -4.56 -10.21 -8.41
C GLU A 48 -4.00 -8.84 -7.98
N ALA A 49 -3.49 -8.75 -6.76
CA ALA A 49 -2.81 -7.56 -6.28
C ALA A 49 -1.59 -7.19 -7.14
N LEU A 50 -0.79 -8.19 -7.55
CA LEU A 50 0.35 -7.99 -8.45
C LEU A 50 -0.10 -7.47 -9.82
N ALA A 51 -1.20 -7.99 -10.37
CA ALA A 51 -1.76 -7.52 -11.64
C ALA A 51 -2.21 -6.04 -11.57
N HIS A 52 -2.83 -5.63 -10.46
CA HIS A 52 -3.22 -4.23 -10.26
C HIS A 52 -2.02 -3.28 -10.12
N ILE A 53 -0.97 -3.72 -9.42
CA ILE A 53 0.28 -2.96 -9.31
C ILE A 53 0.89 -2.75 -10.71
N GLU A 54 0.92 -3.80 -11.52
CA GLU A 54 1.46 -3.72 -12.88
C GLU A 54 0.61 -2.81 -13.78
N ALA A 55 -0.72 -2.85 -13.66
CA ALA A 55 -1.60 -1.95 -14.41
C ALA A 55 -1.33 -0.46 -14.10
N ILE A 56 -1.11 -0.11 -12.83
CA ILE A 56 -0.74 1.25 -12.41
C ILE A 56 0.64 1.61 -12.98
N ARG A 57 1.61 0.70 -12.91
CA ARG A 57 2.95 0.91 -13.46
C ARG A 57 2.93 1.19 -14.95
N LYS A 58 2.16 0.40 -15.72
CA LYS A 58 1.98 0.59 -17.15
C LYS A 58 1.35 1.95 -17.47
N LEU A 59 0.30 2.33 -16.74
CA LEU A 59 -0.31 3.66 -16.89
C LEU A 59 0.71 4.79 -16.72
N LEU A 60 1.60 4.69 -15.73
CA LEU A 60 2.64 5.68 -15.49
C LEU A 60 3.71 5.69 -16.60
N GLN A 61 4.14 4.51 -17.06
CA GLN A 61 5.08 4.40 -18.18
C GLN A 61 4.51 5.00 -19.46
N ASP A 62 3.26 4.67 -19.79
CA ASP A 62 2.58 5.21 -20.98
C ASP A 62 2.48 6.74 -20.92
N ARG A 63 2.25 7.32 -19.72
CA ARG A 63 2.24 8.78 -19.53
C ARG A 63 3.59 9.43 -19.82
N GLU A 64 4.68 8.86 -19.33
CA GLU A 64 6.03 9.41 -19.56
C GLU A 64 6.49 9.23 -21.02
N LEU A 65 6.08 8.13 -21.66
CA LEU A 65 6.39 7.84 -23.06
C LEU A 65 5.53 8.67 -24.05
N ALA A 66 4.34 9.09 -23.66
CA ALA A 66 3.44 9.91 -24.47
C ALA A 66 3.86 11.40 -24.56
N VAL A 67 4.97 11.80 -23.94
CA VAL A 67 5.52 13.17 -23.98
C VAL A 67 6.48 13.39 -25.17
N LEU A 68 6.48 12.50 -26.17
CA LEU A 68 7.20 12.65 -27.44
C LEU A 68 6.22 12.91 -28.60
#